data_AF-A0A101EM79-F1
#
_entry.id   AF-A0A101EM79-F1
#
_cell.length_a   1.000
_cell.length_b   1.000
_cell.length_c   1.000
_cell.angle_alpha   90.00
_cell.angle_beta   90.00
_cell.angle_gamma   90.00
#
_symmetry.space_group_name_H-M   'P 1'
#
loop_
_entity.id
_entity.type
_entity.pdbx_description
1 polymer ?
#
loop_
_entity_poly.entity_id
_entity_poly.type
_entity_poly.pdbx_seq_one_letter_code
_entity_poly.pdbx_strand_id
1 'polypeptide(L)'
;MVIGMKKIMILLILLLISSFVLAERPYDGVAEATFEALKSGDYSILQPYLDDDMKKAFDEKQFNAFREDLISKYGQLKDYTFVKEGRSSGFILGYYSFEFEKADVTLRLVFREVSGDYKLSGMWIDAVNSKEAGIPLGVALFFPVLGGFLALLTFYILGFRKIGVAEIILGIILVAITLGIQPLIQNAPFLAVGIKSNSDIIAKGTAFVILTAIWLGFVAGFFQESLKYAFSRSKYLNEALFIGIGFGLGEAILVPALQAIQISVLGGSTPQLSTAFVSMLERYLAALFHAGTTVVLAYSYRNGFGKRALLGLSVAHGIIDTFAAYYQFKPSTIVLAITYVLLLIVSVLLLRYGLPKVKEEKEENRIVW
;
A
#
# COMPACT_ATOMS: atom_id res chain seq x y z
N MET A 1 -42.09 -61.19 2.17
CA MET A 1 -41.02 -60.72 3.09
C MET A 1 -40.16 -59.55 2.55
N VAL A 2 -40.35 -59.09 1.30
CA VAL A 2 -39.50 -58.04 0.67
C VAL A 2 -40.02 -56.60 0.91
N ILE A 3 -41.29 -56.43 1.31
CA ILE A 3 -41.92 -55.12 1.49
C ILE A 3 -41.53 -54.46 2.84
N GLY A 4 -41.05 -55.24 3.83
CA GLY A 4 -40.61 -54.73 5.13
C GLY A 4 -39.24 -54.04 5.10
N MET A 5 -38.30 -54.51 4.28
CA MET A 5 -36.93 -53.96 4.24
C MET A 5 -36.86 -52.57 3.59
N LYS A 6 -37.70 -52.26 2.59
CA LYS A 6 -37.74 -50.93 1.96
C LYS A 6 -38.18 -49.82 2.93
N LYS A 7 -39.13 -50.11 3.82
CA LYS A 7 -39.61 -49.14 4.82
C LYS A 7 -38.58 -48.90 5.92
N ILE A 8 -37.85 -49.94 6.32
CA ILE A 8 -36.74 -49.83 7.28
C ILE A 8 -35.55 -49.05 6.69
N MET A 9 -35.25 -49.25 5.40
CA MET A 9 -34.19 -48.51 4.71
C MET A 9 -34.52 -47.02 4.54
N ILE A 10 -35.78 -46.67 4.23
CA ILE A 10 -36.24 -45.28 4.18
C ILE A 10 -36.21 -44.63 5.57
N LEU A 11 -36.58 -45.36 6.63
CA LEU A 11 -36.50 -44.86 8.01
C LEU A 11 -35.04 -44.67 8.48
N LEU A 12 -34.13 -45.56 8.10
CA LEU A 12 -32.69 -45.44 8.37
C LEU A 12 -32.05 -44.29 7.60
N ILE A 13 -32.46 -44.05 6.34
CA ILE A 13 -32.02 -42.89 5.56
C ILE A 13 -32.58 -41.59 6.15
N LEU A 14 -33.84 -41.56 6.61
CA LEU A 14 -34.41 -40.41 7.32
C LEU A 14 -33.74 -40.14 8.68
N LEU A 15 -33.36 -41.20 9.41
CA LEU A 15 -32.61 -41.10 10.68
C LEU A 15 -31.14 -40.66 10.47
N LEU A 16 -30.53 -41.04 9.35
CA LEU A 16 -29.19 -40.59 8.94
C LEU A 16 -29.21 -39.14 8.42
N ILE A 17 -30.31 -38.68 7.84
CA ILE A 17 -30.47 -37.28 7.40
C ILE A 17 -30.87 -36.37 8.58
N SER A 18 -31.57 -36.89 9.60
CA SER A 18 -31.93 -36.11 10.80
C SER A 18 -30.78 -35.94 11.81
N SER A 19 -29.63 -36.59 11.60
CA SER A 19 -28.46 -36.48 12.48
C SER A 19 -27.41 -35.47 12.00
N PHE A 20 -27.69 -34.71 10.94
CA PHE A 20 -26.94 -33.50 10.56
C PHE A 20 -27.61 -32.22 11.06
N VAL A 21 -28.21 -32.26 12.25
CA VAL A 21 -28.35 -31.03 13.04
C VAL A 21 -26.92 -30.67 13.43
N LEU A 22 -26.32 -29.70 12.72
CA LEU A 22 -25.09 -29.04 13.15
C LEU A 22 -25.33 -28.64 14.60
N ALA A 23 -24.67 -29.32 15.55
CA ALA A 23 -24.77 -28.97 16.94
C ALA A 23 -24.32 -27.51 17.07
N GLU A 24 -25.24 -26.63 17.45
CA GLU A 24 -24.94 -25.22 17.70
C GLU A 24 -23.80 -25.16 18.71
N ARG A 25 -22.74 -24.45 18.34
CA ARG A 25 -21.62 -24.23 19.25
C ARG A 25 -22.05 -23.20 20.28
N PRO A 26 -21.59 -23.29 21.53
CA PRO A 26 -22.08 -22.44 22.62
C PRO A 26 -21.73 -20.95 22.44
N TYR A 27 -20.93 -20.61 21.43
CA TYR A 27 -20.54 -19.25 21.05
C TYR A 27 -21.03 -18.84 19.64
N ASP A 28 -21.89 -19.63 18.99
CA ASP A 28 -22.42 -19.29 17.66
C ASP A 28 -23.22 -17.99 17.68
N GLY A 29 -23.95 -17.71 18.76
CA GLY A 29 -24.65 -16.42 18.95
C GLY A 29 -23.71 -15.21 18.99
N VAL A 30 -22.47 -15.36 19.47
CA VAL A 30 -21.46 -14.28 19.44
C VAL A 30 -20.99 -14.03 18.00
N ALA A 31 -20.80 -15.10 17.22
CA ALA A 31 -20.39 -15.00 15.83
C ALA A 31 -21.49 -14.38 14.95
N GLU A 32 -22.74 -14.77 15.18
CA GLU A 32 -23.92 -14.17 14.52
C GLU A 32 -24.05 -12.69 14.86
N ALA A 33 -23.95 -12.31 16.14
CA ALA A 33 -23.95 -10.90 16.54
C ALA A 33 -22.81 -10.10 15.90
N THR A 34 -21.63 -10.72 15.74
CA THR A 34 -20.50 -10.11 15.03
C THR A 34 -20.83 -9.87 13.56
N PHE A 35 -21.43 -10.85 12.89
CA PHE A 35 -21.86 -10.74 11.50
C PHE A 35 -22.92 -9.64 11.32
N GLU A 36 -24.00 -9.68 12.11
CA GLU A 36 -25.09 -8.71 12.00
C GLU A 36 -24.63 -7.29 12.32
N ALA A 37 -23.75 -7.11 13.31
CA ALA A 37 -23.13 -5.83 13.57
C ALA A 37 -22.32 -5.36 12.35
N LEU A 38 -21.41 -6.18 11.83
CA LEU A 38 -20.58 -5.81 10.67
C LEU A 38 -21.43 -5.51 9.42
N LYS A 39 -22.53 -6.22 9.22
CA LYS A 39 -23.45 -6.01 8.10
C LYS A 39 -24.22 -4.69 8.23
N SER A 40 -24.90 -4.50 9.35
CA SER A 40 -25.75 -3.32 9.63
C SER A 40 -24.96 -2.04 9.93
N GLY A 41 -23.75 -2.17 10.46
CA GLY A 41 -23.00 -1.06 11.04
C GLY A 41 -23.43 -0.68 12.46
N ASP A 42 -24.28 -1.49 13.10
CA ASP A 42 -24.77 -1.23 14.46
C ASP A 42 -23.91 -1.94 15.52
N TYR A 43 -23.04 -1.19 16.19
CA TYR A 43 -22.18 -1.71 17.26
C TYR A 43 -22.98 -2.23 18.46
N SER A 44 -24.19 -1.71 18.71
CA SER A 44 -24.99 -2.09 19.87
C SER A 44 -25.42 -3.57 19.85
N ILE A 45 -25.43 -4.19 18.67
CA ILE A 45 -25.66 -5.62 18.47
C ILE A 45 -24.51 -6.45 19.05
N LEU A 46 -23.26 -6.01 18.82
CA LEU A 46 -22.06 -6.74 19.22
C LEU A 46 -21.66 -6.47 20.68
N GLN A 47 -21.88 -5.25 21.16
CA GLN A 47 -21.43 -4.78 22.48
C GLN A 47 -21.78 -5.72 23.66
N PRO A 48 -22.97 -6.34 23.76
CA PRO A 48 -23.31 -7.25 24.86
C PRO A 48 -22.48 -8.53 24.89
N TYR A 49 -21.90 -8.91 23.75
CA TYR A 49 -21.11 -10.12 23.59
C TYR A 49 -19.61 -9.91 23.76
N LEU A 50 -19.16 -8.66 23.93
CA LEU A 50 -17.76 -8.34 24.21
C LEU A 50 -17.46 -8.50 25.71
N ASP A 51 -16.25 -8.97 26.03
CA ASP A 51 -15.74 -8.87 27.40
C ASP A 51 -15.30 -7.42 27.73
N ASP A 52 -15.02 -7.14 28.99
CA ASP A 52 -14.75 -5.77 29.46
C ASP A 52 -13.45 -5.18 28.89
N ASP A 53 -12.48 -6.02 28.55
CA ASP A 53 -11.23 -5.57 27.93
C ASP A 53 -11.44 -5.26 26.45
N MET A 54 -12.20 -6.11 25.74
CA MET A 54 -12.56 -5.91 24.34
C MET A 54 -13.48 -4.69 24.18
N LYS A 55 -14.41 -4.41 25.10
CA LYS A 55 -15.22 -3.17 25.07
C LYS A 55 -14.37 -1.90 25.13
N LYS A 56 -13.26 -1.93 25.88
CA LYS A 56 -12.34 -0.79 25.99
C LYS A 56 -11.44 -0.65 24.76
N ALA A 57 -11.03 -1.78 24.17
CA ALA A 57 -10.11 -1.82 23.03
C ALA A 57 -10.81 -1.68 21.67
N PHE A 58 -12.10 -2.01 21.61
CA PHE A 58 -12.91 -2.08 20.41
C PHE A 58 -14.29 -1.46 20.67
N ASP A 59 -14.27 -0.15 20.95
CA ASP A 59 -15.44 0.70 21.10
C ASP A 59 -16.13 0.93 19.74
N GLU A 60 -17.28 1.60 19.76
CA GLU A 60 -18.07 1.91 18.55
C GLU A 60 -17.26 2.61 17.46
N LYS A 61 -16.33 3.50 17.83
CA LYS A 61 -15.50 4.22 16.87
C LYS A 61 -14.49 3.26 16.22
N GLN A 62 -13.83 2.39 16.98
CA GLN A 62 -12.92 1.41 16.40
C GLN A 62 -13.65 0.35 15.57
N PHE A 63 -14.83 -0.07 16.02
CA PHE A 63 -15.70 -0.96 15.25
C PHE A 63 -16.06 -0.36 13.89
N ASN A 64 -16.53 0.89 13.87
CA ASN A 64 -16.88 1.57 12.63
C ASN A 64 -15.66 1.75 11.72
N ALA A 65 -14.49 2.10 12.27
CA ALA A 65 -13.26 2.20 11.49
C ALA A 65 -12.84 0.85 10.89
N PHE A 66 -12.94 -0.24 11.66
CA PHE A 66 -12.64 -1.59 11.19
C PHE A 66 -13.62 -2.04 10.10
N ARG A 67 -14.92 -1.81 10.29
CA ARG A 67 -15.96 -2.12 9.30
C ARG A 67 -15.74 -1.36 7.99
N GLU A 68 -15.50 -0.04 8.06
CA GLU A 68 -15.25 0.78 6.88
C GLU A 68 -13.96 0.36 6.17
N ASP A 69 -12.92 -0.07 6.89
CA ASP A 69 -11.72 -0.66 6.29
C ASP A 69 -12.03 -1.95 5.52
N LEU A 70 -12.83 -2.86 6.11
CA LEU A 70 -13.26 -4.08 5.42
C LEU A 70 -14.13 -3.77 4.19
N ILE A 71 -15.12 -2.90 4.31
CA ILE A 71 -16.04 -2.58 3.22
C ILE A 71 -15.33 -1.84 2.08
N SER A 72 -14.47 -0.89 2.40
CA SER A 72 -13.70 -0.15 1.38
C SER A 72 -12.78 -1.08 0.58
N LYS A 73 -12.21 -2.10 1.22
CA LYS A 73 -11.31 -3.08 0.57
C LYS A 73 -12.08 -4.18 -0.17
N TYR A 74 -13.07 -4.78 0.47
CA TYR A 74 -13.67 -6.04 0.02
C TYR A 74 -15.11 -5.90 -0.48
N GLY A 75 -15.71 -4.71 -0.40
CA GLY A 75 -17.10 -4.44 -0.80
C GLY A 75 -18.10 -4.76 0.31
N GLN A 76 -19.38 -4.89 -0.03
CA GLN A 76 -20.42 -5.19 0.98
C GLN A 76 -20.33 -6.63 1.50
N LEU A 77 -20.63 -6.82 2.78
CA LEU A 77 -20.71 -8.13 3.43
C LEU A 77 -22.02 -8.83 3.05
N LYS A 78 -21.95 -10.08 2.60
CA LYS A 78 -23.09 -10.87 2.11
C LYS A 78 -23.50 -11.95 3.11
N ASP A 79 -22.55 -12.78 3.53
CA ASP A 79 -22.79 -13.99 4.32
C ASP A 79 -21.58 -14.34 5.19
N TYR A 80 -21.68 -15.38 6.02
CA TYR A 80 -20.57 -15.95 6.75
C TYR A 80 -20.73 -17.47 6.96
N THR A 81 -19.60 -18.18 7.03
CA THR A 81 -19.58 -19.63 7.27
C THR A 81 -18.51 -20.00 8.28
N PHE A 82 -18.78 -21.01 9.11
CA PHE A 82 -17.78 -21.55 10.02
C PHE A 82 -16.77 -22.42 9.26
N VAL A 83 -15.48 -22.24 9.57
CA VAL A 83 -14.37 -22.95 8.92
C VAL A 83 -13.80 -24.02 9.85
N LYS A 84 -13.36 -23.62 11.05
CA LYS A 84 -12.72 -24.54 12.02
C LYS A 84 -12.68 -23.95 13.42
N GLU A 85 -12.50 -24.82 14.41
CA GLU A 85 -12.24 -24.46 15.82
C GLU A 85 -10.78 -24.81 16.17
N GLY A 86 -10.15 -23.97 16.99
CA GLY A 86 -8.93 -24.29 17.72
C GLY A 86 -9.05 -23.93 19.20
N ARG A 87 -8.08 -24.36 20.01
CA ARG A 87 -7.99 -23.99 21.42
C ARG A 87 -6.57 -23.59 21.77
N SER A 88 -6.42 -22.53 22.55
CA SER A 88 -5.09 -22.08 23.02
C SER A 88 -5.22 -21.34 24.35
N SER A 89 -4.44 -21.76 25.35
CA SER A 89 -4.31 -21.05 26.64
C SER A 89 -5.65 -20.68 27.32
N GLY A 90 -6.63 -21.58 27.28
CA GLY A 90 -7.96 -21.36 27.88
C GLY A 90 -8.93 -20.54 27.02
N PHE A 91 -8.57 -20.21 25.78
CA PHE A 91 -9.45 -19.58 24.79
C PHE A 91 -9.89 -20.56 23.71
N ILE A 92 -11.09 -20.32 23.18
CA ILE A 92 -11.59 -20.98 21.98
C ILE A 92 -11.36 -20.05 20.79
N LEU A 93 -10.81 -20.58 19.70
CA LEU A 93 -10.51 -19.85 18.48
C LEU A 93 -11.47 -20.32 17.40
N GLY A 94 -12.53 -19.56 17.13
CA GLY A 94 -13.44 -19.86 16.01
C GLY A 94 -12.99 -19.12 14.76
N TYR A 95 -12.81 -19.85 13.67
CA TYR A 95 -12.46 -19.30 12.37
C TYR A 95 -13.71 -19.28 11.52
N TYR A 96 -14.09 -18.09 11.04
CA TYR A 96 -15.27 -17.87 10.22
C TYR A 96 -14.87 -17.18 8.93
N SER A 97 -15.33 -17.68 7.80
CA SER A 97 -15.16 -17.05 6.49
C SER A 97 -16.33 -16.12 6.24
N PHE A 98 -16.08 -14.82 6.24
CA PHE A 98 -17.05 -13.77 5.93
C PHE A 98 -17.01 -13.49 4.43
N GLU A 99 -18.14 -13.68 3.78
CA GLU A 99 -18.30 -13.52 2.34
C GLU A 99 -18.54 -12.05 2.00
N PHE A 100 -17.56 -11.37 1.41
CA PHE A 100 -17.73 -10.03 0.84
C PHE A 100 -17.91 -10.07 -0.68
N GLU A 101 -18.32 -8.95 -1.29
CA GLU A 101 -18.47 -8.84 -2.75
C GLU A 101 -17.21 -9.22 -3.52
N LYS A 102 -16.03 -8.82 -3.04
CA LYS A 102 -14.75 -8.95 -3.75
C LYS A 102 -13.81 -10.00 -3.16
N ALA A 103 -14.07 -10.50 -1.95
CA ALA A 103 -13.21 -11.45 -1.27
C ALA A 103 -13.96 -12.23 -0.19
N ASP A 104 -13.43 -13.40 0.17
CA ASP A 104 -13.81 -14.12 1.39
C ASP A 104 -12.75 -13.86 2.46
N VAL A 105 -13.14 -13.24 3.56
CA VAL A 105 -12.24 -12.84 4.64
C VAL A 105 -12.42 -13.80 5.81
N THR A 106 -11.39 -14.57 6.14
CA THR A 106 -11.43 -15.43 7.32
C THR A 106 -11.08 -14.61 8.55
N LEU A 107 -12.06 -14.41 9.44
CA LEU A 107 -11.85 -13.81 10.75
C LEU A 107 -11.66 -14.91 11.80
N ARG A 108 -10.61 -14.75 12.60
CA ARG A 108 -10.41 -15.52 13.83
C ARG A 108 -11.02 -14.76 14.99
N LEU A 109 -12.14 -15.28 15.49
CA LEU A 109 -12.84 -14.81 16.68
C LEU A 109 -12.34 -15.59 17.89
N VAL A 110 -11.91 -14.88 18.92
CA VAL A 110 -11.32 -15.47 20.13
C VAL A 110 -12.33 -15.33 21.26
N PHE A 111 -12.78 -16.47 21.77
CA PHE A 111 -13.80 -16.56 22.80
C PHE A 111 -13.21 -16.98 24.13
N ARG A 112 -13.76 -16.41 25.20
CA ARG A 112 -13.51 -16.79 26.57
C ARG A 112 -14.84 -16.97 27.29
N GLU A 113 -14.92 -17.97 28.15
CA GLU A 113 -16.06 -18.14 29.04
C GLU A 113 -15.93 -17.19 30.25
N VAL A 114 -16.96 -16.38 30.49
CA VAL A 114 -17.06 -15.43 31.58
C VAL A 114 -18.40 -15.65 32.27
N SER A 115 -18.36 -16.15 33.52
CA SER A 115 -19.55 -16.43 34.32
C SER A 115 -20.59 -17.34 33.64
N GLY A 116 -20.13 -18.31 32.84
CA GLY A 116 -20.99 -19.28 32.15
C GLY A 116 -21.44 -18.86 30.75
N ASP A 117 -21.14 -17.62 30.33
CA ASP A 117 -21.41 -17.13 28.98
C ASP A 117 -20.11 -17.00 28.17
N TYR A 118 -20.16 -17.31 26.87
CA TYR A 118 -19.03 -17.04 25.97
C TYR A 118 -19.04 -15.58 25.51
N LYS A 119 -17.92 -14.90 25.71
CA LYS A 119 -17.67 -13.52 25.28
C LYS A 119 -16.54 -13.46 24.26
N LEU A 120 -16.60 -12.48 23.36
CA LEU A 120 -15.54 -12.17 22.41
C LEU A 120 -14.43 -11.38 23.14
N SER A 121 -13.24 -11.97 23.19
CA SER A 121 -12.03 -11.41 23.79
C SER A 121 -11.03 -10.92 22.74
N GLY A 122 -11.29 -11.15 21.46
CA GLY A 122 -10.46 -10.61 20.39
C GLY A 122 -10.89 -11.05 18.99
N MET A 123 -10.42 -10.31 17.99
CA MET A 123 -10.75 -10.53 16.58
C MET A 123 -9.53 -10.20 15.71
N TRP A 124 -9.23 -11.07 14.75
CA TRP A 124 -8.14 -10.88 13.78
C TRP A 124 -8.55 -11.34 12.38
N ILE A 125 -8.02 -10.68 11.36
CA ILE A 125 -8.04 -11.21 9.99
C ILE A 125 -6.96 -12.29 9.92
N ASP A 126 -7.37 -13.53 9.63
CA ASP A 126 -6.48 -14.68 9.52
C ASP A 126 -6.08 -14.95 8.07
N ALA A 127 -7.01 -14.80 7.13
CA ALA A 127 -6.77 -14.95 5.70
C ALA A 127 -7.74 -14.12 4.86
N VAL A 128 -7.34 -13.78 3.63
CA VAL A 128 -8.18 -13.10 2.64
C VAL A 128 -8.07 -13.84 1.32
N ASN A 129 -9.18 -14.37 0.82
CA ASN A 129 -9.28 -15.04 -0.47
C ASN A 129 -10.03 -14.12 -1.45
N SER A 130 -9.32 -13.38 -2.29
CA SER A 130 -9.95 -12.49 -3.28
C SER A 130 -10.74 -13.29 -4.32
N LYS A 131 -11.98 -12.86 -4.61
CA LYS A 131 -12.83 -13.39 -5.69
C LYS A 131 -12.41 -12.87 -7.05
N GLU A 132 -11.81 -11.68 -7.08
CA GLU A 132 -11.10 -11.18 -8.24
C GLU A 132 -9.66 -11.66 -8.14
N ALA A 133 -9.32 -12.72 -8.87
CA ALA A 133 -7.95 -13.18 -8.98
C ALA A 133 -7.11 -12.08 -9.67
N GLY A 134 -6.32 -11.35 -8.89
CA GLY A 134 -5.27 -10.50 -9.43
C GLY A 134 -4.21 -11.34 -10.15
N ILE A 135 -3.29 -10.68 -10.83
CA ILE A 135 -2.17 -11.41 -11.45
C ILE A 135 -1.25 -12.00 -10.37
N PRO A 136 -0.49 -13.07 -10.65
CA PRO A 136 0.45 -13.63 -9.68
C PRO A 136 1.41 -12.56 -9.16
N LEU A 137 1.73 -12.59 -7.86
CA LEU A 137 2.53 -11.53 -7.22
C LEU A 137 3.86 -11.26 -7.93
N GLY A 138 4.55 -12.31 -8.39
CA GLY A 138 5.79 -12.16 -9.17
C GLY A 138 5.58 -11.41 -10.49
N VAL A 139 4.43 -11.62 -11.15
CA VAL A 139 4.07 -10.87 -12.36
C VAL A 139 3.73 -9.42 -12.02
N ALA A 140 3.00 -9.18 -10.91
CA ALA A 140 2.71 -7.82 -10.44
C ALA A 140 3.99 -7.02 -10.12
N LEU A 141 5.01 -7.66 -9.55
CA LEU A 141 6.30 -7.06 -9.25
C LEU A 141 7.13 -6.78 -10.51
N PHE A 142 6.97 -7.57 -11.57
CA PHE A 142 7.72 -7.41 -12.81
C PHE A 142 7.40 -6.09 -13.51
N PHE A 143 6.14 -5.66 -13.54
CA PHE A 143 5.71 -4.45 -14.23
C PHE A 143 6.39 -3.15 -13.77
N PRO A 144 6.38 -2.78 -12.48
CA PRO A 144 7.06 -1.57 -12.02
C PRO A 144 8.57 -1.61 -12.28
N VAL A 145 9.20 -2.78 -12.07
CA VAL A 145 10.63 -2.98 -12.36
C VAL A 145 10.91 -2.75 -13.84
N LEU A 146 10.09 -3.32 -14.72
CA LEU A 146 10.18 -3.10 -16.16
C LEU A 146 10.06 -1.61 -16.51
N GLY A 147 9.17 -0.87 -15.86
CA GLY A 147 9.04 0.58 -16.02
C GLY A 147 10.35 1.33 -15.78
N GLY A 148 11.05 1.03 -14.69
CA GLY A 148 12.37 1.59 -14.40
C GLY A 148 13.42 1.23 -15.47
N PHE A 149 13.47 -0.03 -15.91
CA PHE A 149 14.39 -0.47 -16.96
C PHE A 149 14.08 0.16 -18.33
N LEU A 150 12.80 0.41 -18.65
CA LEU A 150 12.41 1.14 -19.86
C LEU A 150 12.91 2.58 -19.84
N ALA A 151 12.98 3.22 -18.66
CA ALA A 151 13.57 4.56 -18.53
C ALA A 151 15.09 4.52 -18.78
N LEU A 152 15.80 3.53 -18.22
CA LEU A 152 17.22 3.32 -18.52
C LEU A 152 17.46 3.08 -20.02
N LEU A 153 16.63 2.24 -20.65
CA LEU A 153 16.67 1.99 -22.10
C LEU A 153 16.43 3.26 -22.90
N THR A 154 15.50 4.12 -22.45
CA THR A 154 15.24 5.43 -23.07
C THR A 154 16.51 6.29 -23.10
N PHE A 155 17.23 6.40 -21.98
CA PHE A 155 18.49 7.15 -21.95
C PHE A 155 19.59 6.51 -22.81
N TYR A 156 19.67 5.18 -22.84
CA TYR A 156 20.59 4.48 -23.72
C TYR A 156 20.35 4.83 -25.20
N ILE A 157 19.08 4.79 -25.64
CA ILE A 157 18.67 5.15 -27.01
C ILE A 157 18.95 6.63 -27.31
N LEU A 158 18.78 7.52 -26.34
CA LEU A 158 19.06 8.96 -26.47
C LEU A 158 20.56 9.32 -26.56
N GLY A 159 21.45 8.32 -26.48
CA GLY A 159 22.89 8.44 -26.71
C GLY A 159 23.76 8.30 -25.46
N PHE A 160 23.18 8.10 -24.27
CA PHE A 160 23.93 7.93 -23.02
C PHE A 160 24.40 6.48 -22.84
N ARG A 161 25.28 6.02 -23.75
CA ARG A 161 25.69 4.60 -23.83
C ARG A 161 26.67 4.15 -22.73
N LYS A 162 27.43 5.07 -22.15
CA LYS A 162 28.38 4.77 -21.07
C LYS A 162 27.64 4.82 -19.73
N ILE A 163 27.15 3.66 -19.29
CA ILE A 163 26.35 3.54 -18.07
C ILE A 163 27.23 3.75 -16.82
N GLY A 164 26.90 4.75 -16.01
CA GLY A 164 27.53 5.00 -14.71
C GLY A 164 27.02 4.04 -13.65
N VAL A 165 27.57 2.82 -13.59
CA VAL A 165 27.10 1.77 -12.66
C VAL A 165 27.25 2.20 -11.20
N ALA A 166 28.37 2.84 -10.84
CA ALA A 166 28.61 3.33 -9.49
C ALA A 166 27.58 4.41 -9.09
N GLU A 167 27.24 5.30 -10.02
CA GLU A 167 26.24 6.33 -9.86
C GLU A 167 24.82 5.75 -9.73
N ILE A 168 24.49 4.73 -10.51
CA ILE A 168 23.22 4.00 -10.39
C ILE A 168 23.11 3.38 -8.99
N ILE A 169 24.15 2.68 -8.53
CA ILE A 169 24.18 2.07 -7.20
C ILE A 169 24.01 3.14 -6.11
N LEU A 170 24.71 4.28 -6.24
CA LEU A 170 24.55 5.40 -5.32
C LEU A 170 23.09 5.89 -5.30
N GLY A 171 22.46 6.06 -6.46
CA GLY A 171 21.05 6.45 -6.57
C GLY A 171 20.11 5.48 -5.83
N ILE A 172 20.31 4.17 -6.00
CA ILE A 172 19.52 3.13 -5.30
C ILE A 172 19.72 3.22 -3.78
N ILE A 173 20.95 3.45 -3.31
CA ILE A 173 21.24 3.63 -1.87
C ILE A 173 20.50 4.86 -1.33
N LEU A 174 20.46 5.97 -2.07
CA LEU A 174 19.73 7.17 -1.66
C LEU A 174 18.22 6.92 -1.53
N VAL A 175 17.64 6.07 -2.38
CA VAL A 175 16.23 5.64 -2.23
C VAL A 175 16.05 4.80 -0.98
N ALA A 176 16.95 3.86 -0.71
CA ALA A 176 16.86 3.04 0.51
C ALA A 176 16.90 3.92 1.78
N ILE A 177 17.76 4.94 1.81
CA ILE A 177 17.78 5.96 2.88
C ILE A 177 16.43 6.69 2.95
N THR A 178 15.88 7.07 1.79
CA THR A 178 14.57 7.73 1.70
C THR A 178 13.47 6.87 2.29
N LEU A 179 13.38 5.59 1.91
CA LEU A 179 12.37 4.68 2.41
C LEU A 179 12.52 4.38 3.92
N GLY A 180 13.73 4.48 4.48
CA GLY A 180 13.97 4.30 5.91
C GLY A 180 13.68 5.54 6.76
N ILE A 181 14.08 6.73 6.29
CA ILE A 181 14.07 7.96 7.11
C ILE A 181 12.84 8.83 6.82
N GLN A 182 12.46 8.99 5.55
CA GLN A 182 11.39 9.89 5.15
C GLN A 182 10.05 9.56 5.86
N PRO A 183 9.62 8.29 5.96
CA PRO A 183 8.37 7.96 6.67
C PRO A 183 8.40 8.34 8.15
N LEU A 184 9.55 8.29 8.81
CA LEU A 184 9.67 8.68 10.22
C LEU A 184 9.42 10.19 10.39
N ILE A 185 9.99 11.00 9.51
CA ILE A 185 9.81 12.46 9.51
C ILE A 185 8.36 12.81 9.15
N GLN A 186 7.81 12.16 8.12
CA GLN A 186 6.43 12.35 7.67
C GLN A 186 5.41 12.01 8.76
N ASN A 187 5.63 10.92 9.51
CA ASN A 187 4.70 10.43 10.52
C ASN A 187 4.85 11.07 11.90
N ALA A 188 6.00 11.69 12.21
CA ALA A 188 6.25 12.26 13.54
C ALA A 188 5.17 13.25 14.02
N PRO A 189 4.70 14.22 13.22
CA PRO A 189 3.64 15.14 13.65
C PRO A 189 2.31 14.43 13.92
N PHE A 190 1.99 13.39 13.15
CA PHE A 190 0.75 12.61 13.31
C PHE A 190 0.78 11.80 14.60
N LEU A 191 1.89 11.11 14.86
CA LEU A 191 2.09 10.36 16.10
C LEU A 191 2.03 11.27 17.33
N ALA A 192 2.59 12.48 17.25
CA ALA A 192 2.56 13.46 18.34
C ALA A 192 1.13 13.90 18.73
N VAL A 193 0.19 13.85 17.79
CA VAL A 193 -1.24 14.18 18.03
C VAL A 193 -2.14 12.95 18.09
N GLY A 194 -1.56 11.76 18.27
CA GLY A 194 -2.27 10.51 18.46
C GLY A 194 -2.91 9.90 17.21
N ILE A 195 -2.55 10.37 16.01
CA ILE A 195 -2.98 9.78 14.73
C ILE A 195 -2.05 8.61 14.42
N LYS A 196 -2.60 7.40 14.29
CA LYS A 196 -1.81 6.17 14.11
C LYS A 196 -2.07 5.47 12.78
N SER A 197 -3.06 5.93 12.03
CA SER A 197 -3.52 5.25 10.82
C SER A 197 -4.07 6.22 9.76
N ASN A 198 -4.20 5.73 8.53
CA ASN A 198 -4.87 6.48 7.46
C ASN A 198 -6.36 6.71 7.75
N SER A 199 -7.02 5.78 8.44
CA SER A 199 -8.43 5.93 8.83
C SER A 199 -8.61 7.07 9.84
N ASP A 200 -7.66 7.28 10.76
CA ASP A 200 -7.67 8.44 11.66
C ASP A 200 -7.59 9.77 10.90
N ILE A 201 -6.79 9.82 9.83
CA ILE A 201 -6.65 11.00 8.96
C ILE A 201 -7.96 11.26 8.22
N ILE A 202 -8.55 10.21 7.64
CA ILE A 202 -9.82 10.30 6.89
C ILE A 202 -10.96 10.73 7.81
N ALA A 203 -11.03 10.19 9.04
CA ALA A 203 -12.05 10.50 10.03
C ALA A 203 -12.04 11.97 10.49
N LYS A 204 -10.90 12.68 10.34
CA LYS A 204 -10.79 14.13 10.62
C LYS A 204 -11.36 15.01 9.49
N GLY A 205 -11.83 14.41 8.40
CA GLY A 205 -12.54 15.08 7.32
C GLY A 205 -11.65 15.59 6.19
N THR A 206 -12.28 16.06 5.11
CA THR A 206 -11.61 16.39 3.84
C THR A 206 -10.54 17.46 3.97
N ALA A 207 -10.76 18.51 4.76
CA ALA A 207 -9.78 19.57 4.94
C ALA A 207 -8.49 19.03 5.58
N PHE A 208 -8.62 18.16 6.59
CA PHE A 208 -7.47 17.52 7.23
C PHE A 208 -6.72 16.60 6.25
N VAL A 209 -7.45 15.80 5.46
CA VAL A 209 -6.85 14.96 4.40
C VAL A 209 -6.03 15.79 3.41
N ILE A 210 -6.54 16.94 2.97
CA ILE A 210 -5.81 17.83 2.03
C ILE A 210 -4.54 18.36 2.68
N LEU A 211 -4.62 18.86 3.91
CA LEU A 211 -3.44 19.38 4.63
C LEU A 211 -2.39 18.29 4.87
N THR A 212 -2.83 17.08 5.23
CA THR A 212 -1.95 15.92 5.38
C THR A 212 -1.29 15.55 4.06
N ALA A 213 -2.03 15.50 2.96
CA ALA A 213 -1.47 15.21 1.64
C ALA A 213 -0.41 16.25 1.23
N ILE A 214 -0.67 17.54 1.48
CA ILE A 214 0.30 18.63 1.24
C ILE A 214 1.55 18.41 2.10
N TRP A 215 1.39 18.15 3.40
CA TRP A 215 2.51 17.87 4.30
C TRP A 215 3.37 16.70 3.79
N LEU A 216 2.73 15.57 3.49
CA LEU A 216 3.43 14.37 3.02
C LEU A 216 4.18 14.65 1.73
N GLY A 217 3.53 15.28 0.75
CA GLY A 217 4.13 15.61 -0.54
C GLY A 217 5.33 16.53 -0.40
N PHE A 218 5.19 17.65 0.31
CA PHE A 218 6.30 18.60 0.47
C PHE A 218 7.47 18.02 1.29
N VAL A 219 7.22 17.24 2.34
CA VAL A 219 8.30 16.56 3.05
C VAL A 219 9.06 15.60 2.11
N ALA A 220 8.35 14.84 1.27
CA ALA A 220 8.98 13.96 0.28
C ALA A 220 9.84 14.76 -0.71
N GLY A 221 9.27 15.80 -1.33
CA GLY A 221 9.99 16.65 -2.27
C GLY A 221 11.24 17.29 -1.68
N PHE A 222 11.13 17.92 -0.50
CA PHE A 222 12.28 18.53 0.16
C PHE A 222 13.34 17.51 0.57
N PHE A 223 12.94 16.36 1.10
CA PHE A 223 13.87 15.34 1.56
C PHE A 223 14.64 14.73 0.37
N GLN A 224 13.93 14.28 -0.66
CA GLN A 224 14.54 13.59 -1.80
C GLN A 224 15.37 14.52 -2.68
N GLU A 225 14.90 15.74 -2.98
CA GLU A 225 15.69 16.70 -3.75
C GLU A 225 16.93 17.18 -2.98
N SER A 226 16.85 17.32 -1.64
CA SER A 226 18.00 17.70 -0.82
C SER A 226 19.06 16.59 -0.79
N LEU A 227 18.64 15.32 -0.68
CA LEU A 227 19.56 14.18 -0.80
C LEU A 227 20.22 14.19 -2.18
N LYS A 228 19.44 14.24 -3.26
CA LYS A 228 19.99 14.28 -4.62
C LYS A 228 20.94 15.44 -4.80
N TYR A 229 20.59 16.64 -4.35
CA TYR A 229 21.44 17.82 -4.44
C TYR A 229 22.76 17.62 -3.70
N ALA A 230 22.72 17.11 -2.46
CA ALA A 230 23.93 16.88 -1.67
C ALA A 230 24.92 15.94 -2.37
N PHE A 231 24.42 14.88 -3.02
CA PHE A 231 25.24 13.83 -3.63
C PHE A 231 25.53 14.02 -5.13
N SER A 232 24.88 14.96 -5.81
CA SER A 232 25.09 15.23 -7.24
C SER A 232 25.69 16.60 -7.55
N ARG A 233 25.58 17.59 -6.66
CA ARG A 233 25.90 19.00 -6.96
C ARG A 233 27.31 19.24 -7.52
N SER A 234 28.30 18.48 -7.05
CA SER A 234 29.71 18.61 -7.48
C SER A 234 30.12 17.61 -8.57
N LYS A 235 29.23 16.71 -8.99
CA LYS A 235 29.53 15.68 -9.99
C LYS A 235 29.33 16.16 -11.41
N TYR A 236 29.90 15.44 -12.38
CA TYR A 236 29.61 15.65 -13.80
C TYR A 236 28.12 15.47 -14.08
N LEU A 237 27.60 16.19 -15.07
CA LEU A 237 26.18 16.13 -15.42
C LEU A 237 25.79 14.71 -15.87
N ASN A 238 26.70 14.00 -16.55
CA ASN A 238 26.48 12.60 -16.90
C ASN A 238 26.44 11.69 -15.67
N GLU A 239 27.28 11.95 -14.67
CA GLU A 239 27.24 11.21 -13.40
C GLU A 239 25.96 11.51 -12.62
N ALA A 240 25.56 12.79 -12.55
CA ALA A 240 24.30 13.23 -11.94
C ALA A 240 23.08 12.60 -12.64
N LEU A 241 23.10 12.48 -13.97
CA LEU A 241 22.08 11.76 -14.72
C LEU A 241 21.93 10.32 -14.23
N PHE A 242 23.03 9.57 -14.13
CA PHE A 242 22.99 8.17 -13.67
C PHE A 242 22.66 8.02 -12.18
N ILE A 243 22.97 8.99 -11.33
CA ILE A 243 22.45 9.03 -9.95
C ILE A 243 20.93 9.13 -9.97
N GLY A 244 20.37 10.05 -10.78
CA GLY A 244 18.93 10.22 -10.89
C GLY A 244 18.22 9.00 -11.47
N ILE A 245 18.81 8.35 -12.49
CA ILE A 245 18.30 7.08 -13.03
C ILE A 245 18.36 5.99 -11.95
N GLY A 246 19.46 5.90 -11.20
CA GLY A 246 19.60 4.96 -10.09
C GLY A 246 18.55 5.17 -9.00
N PHE A 247 18.21 6.43 -8.70
CA PHE A 247 17.12 6.76 -7.78
C PHE A 247 15.78 6.25 -8.32
N GLY A 248 15.46 6.53 -9.58
CA GLY A 248 14.25 6.00 -10.22
C GLY A 248 14.15 4.47 -10.26
N LEU A 249 15.26 3.79 -10.60
CA LEU A 249 15.35 2.33 -10.59
C LEU A 249 15.21 1.76 -9.18
N GLY A 250 15.82 2.41 -8.18
CA GLY A 250 15.69 2.06 -6.78
C GLY A 250 14.23 2.08 -6.34
N GLU A 251 13.49 3.13 -6.69
CA GLU A 251 12.05 3.18 -6.39
C GLU A 251 11.26 2.10 -7.14
N ALA A 252 11.57 1.88 -8.41
CA ALA A 252 10.93 0.86 -9.25
C ALA A 252 11.12 -0.58 -8.73
N ILE A 253 12.13 -0.82 -7.88
CA ILE A 253 12.43 -2.12 -7.29
C ILE A 253 11.97 -2.18 -5.83
N LEU A 254 12.41 -1.23 -5.01
CA LEU A 254 12.25 -1.29 -3.55
C LEU A 254 10.81 -1.01 -3.13
N VAL A 255 10.10 -0.08 -3.77
CA VAL A 255 8.71 0.26 -3.40
C VAL A 255 7.77 -0.93 -3.66
N PRO A 256 7.74 -1.56 -4.85
CA PRO A 256 6.94 -2.75 -5.08
C PRO A 256 7.35 -3.92 -4.18
N ALA A 257 8.64 -4.10 -3.90
CA ALA A 257 9.10 -5.16 -3.00
C ALA A 257 8.54 -4.98 -1.58
N LEU A 258 8.54 -3.75 -1.04
CA LEU A 258 7.92 -3.44 0.25
C LEU A 258 6.40 -3.70 0.22
N GLN A 259 5.72 -3.34 -0.87
CA GLN A 259 4.30 -3.61 -1.04
C GLN A 259 4.00 -5.12 -1.09
N ALA A 260 4.83 -5.91 -1.77
CA ALA A 260 4.68 -7.36 -1.82
C ALA A 260 4.89 -8.02 -0.45
N ILE A 261 5.84 -7.53 0.34
CA ILE A 261 6.04 -7.98 1.73
C ILE A 261 4.78 -7.68 2.54
N GLN A 262 4.22 -6.47 2.43
CA GLN A 262 2.97 -6.11 3.13
C GLN A 262 1.80 -7.01 2.74
N ILE A 263 1.60 -7.28 1.45
CA ILE A 263 0.54 -8.19 0.97
C ILE A 263 0.74 -9.60 1.53
N SER A 264 1.98 -10.08 1.56
CA SER A 264 2.31 -11.44 2.03
C SER A 264 2.17 -11.60 3.54
N VAL A 265 2.45 -10.55 4.31
CA VAL A 265 2.41 -10.58 5.79
C VAL A 265 1.02 -10.27 6.33
N LEU A 266 0.31 -9.29 5.75
CA LEU A 266 -0.95 -8.78 6.27
C LEU A 266 -2.19 -9.40 5.61
N GLY A 267 -2.01 -10.17 4.54
CA GLY A 267 -3.12 -10.67 3.72
C GLY A 267 -3.70 -9.54 2.88
N GLY A 268 -3.40 -9.54 1.59
CA GLY A 268 -3.91 -8.56 0.65
C GLY A 268 -4.23 -9.18 -0.70
N SER A 269 -5.02 -8.46 -1.50
CA SER A 269 -5.30 -8.86 -2.88
C SER A 269 -4.10 -8.51 -3.76
N THR A 270 -3.70 -9.42 -4.66
CA THR A 270 -2.73 -9.07 -5.68
C THR A 270 -3.32 -8.04 -6.65
N PRO A 271 -2.51 -7.13 -7.22
CA PRO A 271 -3.01 -6.14 -8.17
C PRO A 271 -3.65 -6.78 -9.40
N GLN A 272 -4.62 -6.08 -9.99
CA GLN A 272 -5.11 -6.40 -11.33
C GLN A 272 -4.06 -6.02 -12.40
N LEU A 273 -4.18 -6.62 -13.58
CA LEU A 273 -3.27 -6.36 -14.71
C LEU A 273 -3.27 -4.87 -15.13
N SER A 274 -4.43 -4.22 -15.14
CA SER A 274 -4.58 -2.79 -15.42
C SER A 274 -3.77 -1.93 -14.45
N THR A 275 -3.90 -2.20 -13.14
CA THR A 275 -3.13 -1.53 -12.08
C THR A 275 -1.64 -1.78 -12.24
N ALA A 276 -1.23 -2.98 -12.66
CA ALA A 276 0.18 -3.29 -12.91
C ALA A 276 0.75 -2.48 -14.09
N PHE A 277 0.01 -2.33 -15.19
CA PHE A 277 0.42 -1.45 -16.31
C PHE A 277 0.52 0.01 -15.89
N VAL A 278 -0.41 0.49 -15.08
CA VAL A 278 -0.37 1.84 -14.51
C VAL A 278 0.88 2.03 -13.64
N SER A 279 1.19 1.03 -12.80
CA SER A 279 2.41 1.03 -11.97
C SER A 279 3.69 1.04 -12.82
N MET A 280 3.74 0.29 -13.93
CA MET A 280 4.84 0.33 -14.89
C MET A 280 5.04 1.74 -15.46
N LEU A 281 3.95 2.37 -15.92
CA LEU A 281 4.01 3.73 -16.46
C LEU A 281 4.47 4.74 -15.41
N GLU A 282 3.94 4.65 -14.20
CA GLU A 282 4.32 5.52 -13.08
C GLU A 282 5.82 5.42 -12.78
N ARG A 283 6.36 4.20 -12.65
CA ARG A 283 7.77 3.99 -12.34
C ARG A 283 8.69 4.41 -13.50
N TYR A 284 8.23 4.25 -14.75
CA TYR A 284 8.91 4.81 -15.92
C TYR A 284 9.02 6.34 -15.83
N LEU A 285 7.89 7.03 -15.61
CA LEU A 285 7.85 8.49 -15.53
C LEU A 285 8.62 9.03 -14.32
N ALA A 286 8.53 8.37 -13.16
CA ALA A 286 9.29 8.72 -11.97
C ALA A 286 10.81 8.63 -12.25
N ALA A 287 11.29 7.58 -12.92
CA ALA A 287 12.70 7.46 -13.26
C ALA A 287 13.17 8.58 -14.23
N LEU A 288 12.34 8.97 -15.20
CA LEU A 288 12.62 10.13 -16.05
C LEU A 288 12.68 11.44 -15.24
N PHE A 289 11.74 11.62 -14.31
CA PHE A 289 11.69 12.76 -13.40
C PHE A 289 12.95 12.86 -12.52
N HIS A 290 13.36 11.77 -11.86
CA HIS A 290 14.54 11.74 -11.02
C HIS A 290 15.82 11.98 -11.81
N ALA A 291 15.94 11.42 -13.01
CA ALA A 291 17.04 11.70 -13.92
C ALA A 291 17.12 13.20 -14.27
N GLY A 292 16.00 13.78 -14.69
CA GLY A 292 15.91 15.19 -15.07
C GLY A 292 16.23 16.14 -13.91
N THR A 293 15.58 15.96 -12.76
CA THR A 293 15.81 16.78 -11.55
C THR A 293 17.27 16.74 -11.11
N THR A 294 17.91 15.56 -11.08
CA THR A 294 19.30 15.42 -10.62
C THR A 294 20.28 16.15 -11.54
N VAL A 295 20.09 16.07 -12.86
CA VAL A 295 20.88 16.85 -13.84
C VAL A 295 20.71 18.35 -13.62
N VAL A 296 19.47 18.82 -13.45
CA VAL A 296 19.19 20.25 -13.24
C VAL A 296 19.80 20.74 -11.93
N LEU A 297 19.75 19.97 -10.85
CA LEU A 297 20.39 20.29 -9.58
C LEU A 297 21.91 20.48 -9.73
N ALA A 298 22.59 19.51 -10.38
CA ALA A 298 24.02 19.57 -10.61
C ALA A 298 24.42 20.74 -11.52
N TYR A 299 23.69 20.94 -12.61
CA TYR A 299 23.90 22.07 -13.52
C TYR A 299 23.72 23.41 -12.81
N SER A 300 22.63 23.56 -12.07
CA SER A 300 22.30 24.81 -11.37
C SER A 300 23.33 25.16 -10.31
N TYR A 301 23.87 24.17 -9.60
CA TYR A 301 24.96 24.38 -8.64
C TYR A 301 26.18 24.99 -9.31
N ARG A 302 26.63 24.40 -10.42
CA ARG A 302 27.80 24.85 -11.18
C ARG A 302 27.65 26.25 -11.76
N ASN A 303 26.42 26.66 -12.03
CA ASN A 303 26.09 27.98 -12.58
C ASN A 303 25.65 29.00 -11.50
N GLY A 304 25.84 28.69 -10.21
CA GLY A 304 25.65 29.64 -9.12
C GLY A 304 24.21 29.82 -8.63
N PHE A 305 23.23 29.07 -9.15
CA PHE A 305 21.82 29.15 -8.74
C PHE A 305 21.29 27.84 -8.12
N GLY A 306 22.17 26.96 -7.65
CA GLY A 306 21.85 25.65 -7.09
C GLY A 306 20.80 25.67 -5.97
N LYS A 307 20.86 26.62 -5.04
CA LYS A 307 19.87 26.75 -3.95
C LYS A 307 18.47 27.10 -4.46
N ARG A 308 18.38 27.95 -5.49
CA ARG A 308 17.10 28.33 -6.10
C ARG A 308 16.50 27.14 -6.86
N ALA A 309 17.34 26.41 -7.58
CA ALA A 309 16.93 25.19 -8.26
C ALA A 309 16.47 24.11 -7.27
N LEU A 310 17.21 23.89 -6.18
CA LEU A 310 16.80 22.98 -5.11
C LEU A 310 15.42 23.35 -4.58
N LEU A 311 15.20 24.61 -4.19
CA LEU A 311 13.89 25.05 -3.71
C LEU A 311 12.78 24.83 -4.76
N GLY A 312 13.01 25.25 -6.00
CA GLY A 312 12.01 25.12 -7.07
C GLY A 312 11.65 23.67 -7.40
N LEU A 313 12.65 22.78 -7.43
CA LEU A 313 12.45 21.35 -7.70
C LEU A 313 11.80 20.64 -6.51
N SER A 314 12.16 20.99 -5.27
CA SER A 314 11.49 20.47 -4.07
C SER A 314 10.01 20.83 -4.06
N VAL A 315 9.66 22.06 -4.45
CA VAL A 315 8.26 22.49 -4.58
C VAL A 315 7.55 21.73 -5.70
N ALA A 316 8.15 21.61 -6.88
CA ALA A 316 7.56 20.89 -8.00
C ALA A 316 7.32 19.40 -7.68
N HIS A 317 8.30 18.74 -7.08
CA HIS A 317 8.18 17.37 -6.58
C HIS A 317 7.08 17.28 -5.52
N GLY A 318 7.12 18.18 -4.53
CA GLY A 318 6.15 18.17 -3.45
C GLY A 318 4.70 18.34 -3.90
N ILE A 319 4.46 19.11 -4.97
CA ILE A 319 3.13 19.24 -5.60
C ILE A 319 2.71 17.90 -6.21
N ILE A 320 3.57 17.23 -6.98
CA ILE A 320 3.25 15.92 -7.59
C ILE A 320 2.90 14.91 -6.49
N ASP A 321 3.73 14.82 -5.46
CA ASP A 321 3.54 13.88 -4.36
C ASP A 321 2.36 14.25 -3.46
N THR A 322 1.94 15.52 -3.43
CA THR A 322 0.69 15.92 -2.77
C THR A 322 -0.51 15.24 -3.42
N PHE A 323 -0.58 15.20 -4.76
CA PHE A 323 -1.67 14.51 -5.45
C PHE A 323 -1.57 12.99 -5.28
N ALA A 324 -0.36 12.41 -5.31
CA ALA A 324 -0.15 11.00 -5.03
C ALA A 324 -0.60 10.61 -3.60
N ALA A 325 -0.21 11.39 -2.60
CA ALA A 325 -0.62 11.21 -1.20
C ALA A 325 -2.14 11.39 -1.03
N TYR A 326 -2.73 12.39 -1.69
CA TYR A 326 -4.18 12.58 -1.65
C TYR A 326 -4.93 11.37 -2.23
N TYR A 327 -4.45 10.82 -3.36
CA TYR A 327 -5.02 9.61 -3.95
C TYR A 327 -4.99 8.40 -3.00
N GLN A 328 -3.95 8.27 -2.17
CA GLN A 328 -3.86 7.20 -1.16
C GLN A 328 -4.95 7.30 -0.08
N PHE A 329 -5.39 8.52 0.27
CA PHE A 329 -6.49 8.72 1.23
C PHE A 329 -7.87 8.69 0.58
N LYS A 330 -7.99 9.21 -0.64
CA LYS A 330 -9.23 9.31 -1.40
C LYS A 330 -8.99 8.90 -2.84
N PRO A 331 -9.06 7.58 -3.15
CA PRO A 331 -8.86 7.08 -4.49
C PRO A 331 -9.83 7.74 -5.47
N SER A 332 -9.28 8.37 -6.50
CA SER A 332 -10.03 9.07 -7.54
C SER A 332 -9.26 9.00 -8.85
N THR A 333 -9.91 8.50 -9.91
CA THR A 333 -9.32 8.42 -11.25
C THR A 333 -8.91 9.79 -11.77
N ILE A 334 -9.64 10.84 -11.42
CA ILE A 334 -9.32 12.22 -11.82
C ILE A 334 -8.01 12.67 -11.16
N VAL A 335 -7.87 12.45 -9.85
CA VAL A 335 -6.64 12.79 -9.11
C VAL A 335 -5.45 12.01 -9.68
N LEU A 336 -5.63 10.71 -9.91
CA LEU A 336 -4.58 9.86 -10.49
C LEU A 336 -4.13 10.36 -11.86
N ALA A 337 -5.08 10.72 -12.73
CA ALA A 337 -4.79 11.28 -14.05
C ALA A 337 -4.03 12.61 -13.94
N ILE A 338 -4.44 13.50 -13.02
CA ILE A 338 -3.73 14.76 -12.75
C ILE A 338 -2.29 14.49 -12.31
N THR A 339 -2.07 13.55 -11.38
CA THR A 339 -0.72 13.18 -10.91
C THR A 339 0.18 12.78 -12.08
N TYR A 340 -0.30 11.90 -12.97
CA TYR A 340 0.51 11.43 -14.10
C TYR A 340 0.71 12.48 -15.19
N VAL A 341 -0.28 13.32 -15.46
CA VAL A 341 -0.12 14.45 -16.39
C VAL A 341 0.93 15.43 -15.86
N LEU A 342 0.87 15.78 -14.57
CA LEU A 342 1.87 16.64 -13.94
C LEU A 342 3.26 16.02 -13.99
N LEU A 343 3.39 14.76 -13.59
CA LEU A 343 4.66 14.03 -13.61
C LEU A 343 5.24 13.97 -15.02
N LEU A 344 4.43 13.68 -16.04
CA LEU A 344 4.85 13.64 -17.43
C LEU A 344 5.32 15.02 -17.91
N ILE A 345 4.53 16.07 -17.71
CA ILE A 345 4.85 17.43 -18.16
C ILE A 345 6.16 17.89 -17.52
N VAL A 346 6.29 17.76 -16.20
CA VAL A 346 7.48 18.20 -15.48
C VAL A 346 8.70 17.39 -15.91
N SER A 347 8.58 16.06 -16.06
CA SER A 347 9.66 15.21 -16.58
C SER A 347 10.13 15.66 -17.96
N VAL A 348 9.20 15.90 -18.89
CA VAL A 348 9.54 16.36 -20.26
C VAL A 348 10.24 17.72 -20.22
N LEU A 349 9.77 18.66 -19.41
CA LEU A 349 10.41 19.98 -19.26
C LEU A 349 11.83 19.86 -18.71
N LEU A 350 12.01 19.05 -17.66
CA LEU A 350 13.33 18.82 -17.05
C LEU A 350 14.30 18.15 -18.02
N LEU A 351 13.86 17.14 -18.77
CA LEU A 351 14.70 16.44 -19.74
C LEU A 351 15.03 17.32 -20.94
N ARG A 352 14.05 18.07 -21.45
CA ARG A 352 14.27 19.03 -22.54
C ARG A 352 15.31 20.09 -22.17
N TYR A 353 15.31 20.52 -20.91
CA TYR A 353 16.29 21.48 -20.42
C TYR A 353 17.64 20.84 -20.07
N GLY A 354 17.64 19.71 -19.36
CA GLY A 354 18.83 19.09 -18.78
C GLY A 354 19.66 18.28 -19.78
N LEU A 355 19.04 17.48 -20.65
CA LEU A 355 19.78 16.56 -21.52
C LEU A 355 20.72 17.24 -22.53
N PRO A 356 20.35 18.37 -23.17
CA PRO A 356 21.29 19.13 -24.00
C PRO A 356 22.55 19.52 -23.21
N LYS A 357 22.40 19.90 -21.94
CA LYS A 357 23.53 20.29 -21.07
C LYS A 357 24.45 19.12 -20.73
N VAL A 358 23.90 17.92 -20.54
CA VAL A 358 24.73 16.72 -20.39
C VAL A 358 25.54 16.45 -21.66
N LYS A 359 24.95 16.63 -22.85
CA LYS A 359 25.63 16.39 -24.14
C LYS A 359 26.70 17.43 -24.47
N GLU A 360 26.52 18.67 -24.03
CA GLU A 360 27.50 19.76 -24.18
C GLU A 360 28.74 19.55 -23.29
N GLU A 361 28.63 18.79 -22.19
CA GLU A 361 29.71 18.55 -21.24
C GLU A 361 30.77 17.59 -21.83
N LYS A 362 31.91 18.14 -22.25
CA LYS A 362 33.04 17.33 -22.73
C LYS A 362 33.67 16.52 -21.60
N GLU A 363 33.85 15.22 -21.82
CA GLU A 363 34.54 14.30 -20.88
C GLU A 363 36.01 14.67 -20.61
N GLU A 364 36.64 15.51 -21.44
CA GLU A 364 38.06 15.91 -21.34
C GLU A 364 38.45 16.62 -20.05
N ASN A 365 37.49 17.11 -19.26
CA ASN A 365 37.76 17.79 -17.98
C ASN A 365 37.91 16.83 -16.78
N ARG A 366 37.89 15.50 -16.99
CA ARG A 366 37.99 14.50 -15.92
C ARG A 366 39.39 14.49 -15.31
N ILE A 367 39.66 15.40 -14.37
CA ILE A 367 40.83 15.32 -13.50
C ILE A 367 40.63 14.11 -12.58
N VAL A 368 41.26 13.01 -12.95
CA VAL A 368 41.40 11.82 -12.08
C VAL A 368 42.55 12.14 -11.13
N TRP A 369 42.23 12.39 -9.86
CA TRP A 369 43.23 12.47 -8.79
C TRP A 369 43.59 11.08 -8.30
#